data_AF-A0AAQ3KN20-F1
#
_entry.id   AF-A0AAQ3KN20-F1
#
_cell.length_a   1.000
_cell.length_b   1.000
_cell.length_c   1.000
_cell.angle_alpha   90.00
_cell.angle_beta   90.00
_cell.angle_gamma   90.00
#
_symmetry.space_group_name_H-M   'P 1'
#
loop_
_entity.id
_entity.type
_entity.pdbx_description
1 polymer ?
#
loop_
_entity_poly.entity_id
_entity_poly.type
_entity_poly.pdbx_seq_one_letter_code
_entity_poly.pdbx_strand_id
1 'polypeptide(L)'
;MADKPSRALVIYGDGHANLVSPQHAHLHSFATRASCGFLSLRAPTDAQESENDRRIRELAQLLDAYDIYAATKRENGKPNSKTDLKDSPAPTISQRFMGLRAAIFTTCPDVGSFATNLGLSVLKNSELIEQMNSDVDPLEVSDNNAIVSKFLKLLGFSGGEVLEKYDFDLVFLHITPSEKLKDEKGAKVINTDVDFLNKLVGGLMHEAQPGSKVASRLHFSVVLGYGTIADGSQNCSLILNSAVETNSDLSLLRPHQSYTMKGGNILPDIR
;
A
#
# COMPACT_ATOMS: atom_id res chain seq x y z
N MET A 1 29.07 12.46 -3.70
CA MET A 1 28.90 11.16 -3.01
C MET A 1 27.82 11.35 -1.96
N ALA A 2 26.74 10.56 -1.96
CA ALA A 2 25.73 10.62 -0.91
C ALA A 2 26.31 10.03 0.38
N ASP A 3 26.37 10.79 1.47
CA ASP A 3 27.15 10.38 2.67
C ASP A 3 26.44 9.35 3.58
N LYS A 4 25.13 9.13 3.41
CA LYS A 4 24.31 8.12 4.14
C LYS A 4 23.17 7.63 3.23
N PRO A 5 22.71 6.37 3.39
CA PRO A 5 21.70 5.76 2.53
C PRO A 5 20.33 6.45 2.61
N SER A 6 19.59 6.39 1.51
CA SER A 6 18.17 6.72 1.45
C SER A 6 17.32 5.64 2.12
N ARG A 7 16.15 6.02 2.62
CA ARG A 7 15.25 5.18 3.41
C ARG A 7 13.83 5.44 2.96
N ALA A 8 12.96 4.43 3.01
CA ALA A 8 11.66 4.51 2.37
C ALA A 8 10.50 4.25 3.34
N LEU A 9 9.47 5.09 3.25
CA LEU A 9 8.16 4.86 3.84
C LEU A 9 7.13 4.72 2.72
N VAL A 10 6.41 3.60 2.71
CA VAL A 10 5.33 3.35 1.76
C VAL A 10 4.04 3.14 2.54
N ILE A 11 3.04 3.98 2.29
CA ILE A 11 1.69 3.81 2.82
C ILE A 11 0.82 3.18 1.74
N TYR A 12 0.29 1.99 2.00
CA TYR A 12 -0.63 1.29 1.12
C TYR A 12 -2.03 1.29 1.76
N GLY A 13 -2.93 2.10 1.20
CA GLY A 13 -4.34 2.14 1.55
C GLY A 13 -5.14 1.20 0.66
N ASP A 14 -5.37 -0.03 1.11
CA ASP A 14 -6.16 -1.03 0.38
C ASP A 14 -7.63 -0.59 0.30
N GLY A 15 -8.19 -0.40 -0.91
CA GLY A 15 -9.58 0.03 -1.09
C GLY A 15 -9.89 1.50 -0.78
N HIS A 16 -8.88 2.33 -0.52
CA HIS A 16 -9.09 3.72 -0.12
C HIS A 16 -9.15 4.71 -1.29
N ALA A 17 -8.81 4.30 -2.52
CA ALA A 17 -8.74 5.22 -3.66
C ALA A 17 -10.07 5.95 -3.92
N ASN A 18 -11.19 5.21 -3.89
CA ASN A 18 -12.53 5.74 -4.12
C ASN A 18 -13.08 6.61 -2.98
N LEU A 19 -12.38 6.64 -1.84
CA LEU A 19 -12.80 7.36 -0.65
C LEU A 19 -12.14 8.75 -0.56
N VAL A 20 -11.11 9.02 -1.38
CA VAL A 20 -10.46 10.33 -1.44
C VAL A 20 -11.41 11.38 -2.02
N SER A 21 -11.89 12.27 -1.17
CA SER A 21 -12.68 13.45 -1.55
C SER A 21 -11.85 14.76 -1.50
N PRO A 22 -12.39 15.90 -2.01
CA PRO A 22 -11.70 17.20 -1.99
C PRO A 22 -11.31 17.73 -0.61
N GLN A 23 -11.93 17.23 0.47
CA GLN A 23 -11.61 17.67 1.84
C GLN A 23 -10.23 17.19 2.32
N HIS A 24 -9.66 16.16 1.68
CA HIS A 24 -8.37 15.58 2.05
C HIS A 24 -7.20 16.42 1.49
N ALA A 25 -7.07 17.64 1.99
CA ALA A 25 -6.15 18.64 1.48
C ALA A 25 -4.67 18.20 1.49
N HIS A 26 -4.24 17.39 2.47
CA HIS A 26 -2.86 16.92 2.54
C HIS A 26 -2.55 15.86 1.48
N LEU A 27 -3.49 14.95 1.20
CA LEU A 27 -3.34 13.99 0.09
C LEU A 27 -3.25 14.70 -1.26
N HIS A 28 -4.13 15.67 -1.51
CA HIS A 28 -4.08 16.49 -2.72
C HIS A 28 -2.78 17.31 -2.79
N SER A 29 -2.37 17.94 -1.69
CA SER A 29 -1.11 18.69 -1.64
C SER A 29 0.11 17.79 -1.87
N PHE A 30 0.13 16.58 -1.30
CA PHE A 30 1.16 15.60 -1.55
C PHE A 30 1.24 15.22 -3.02
N ALA A 31 0.09 14.93 -3.65
CA ALA A 31 0.00 14.59 -5.06
C ALA A 31 0.51 15.71 -6.00
N THR A 32 0.35 16.99 -5.63
CA THR A 32 0.91 18.10 -6.43
C THR A 32 2.44 18.17 -6.42
N ARG A 33 3.09 17.53 -5.43
CA ARG A 33 4.55 17.54 -5.26
C ARG A 33 5.19 16.20 -5.64
N ALA A 34 4.40 15.13 -5.62
CA ALA A 34 4.83 13.77 -5.93
C ALA A 34 4.75 13.48 -7.43
N SER A 35 5.40 12.38 -7.84
CA SER A 35 5.15 11.78 -9.15
C SER A 35 3.94 10.86 -9.03
N CYS A 36 2.83 11.23 -9.69
CA CYS A 36 1.59 10.47 -9.66
C CYS A 36 1.50 9.56 -10.90
N GLY A 37 0.98 8.35 -10.70
CA GLY A 37 0.76 7.38 -11.76
C GLY A 37 -0.22 6.29 -11.33
N PHE A 38 -0.62 5.46 -12.29
CA PHE A 38 -1.45 4.29 -12.04
C PHE A 38 -0.60 3.03 -12.12
N LEU A 39 -0.78 2.15 -11.15
CA LEU A 39 -0.20 0.80 -11.16
C LEU A 39 -1.29 -0.15 -11.64
N SER A 40 -1.15 -0.65 -12.87
CA SER A 40 -2.03 -1.71 -13.37
C SER A 40 -1.74 -3.01 -12.62
N LEU A 41 -2.81 -3.70 -12.22
CA LEU A 41 -2.73 -4.91 -11.42
C LEU A 41 -3.00 -6.12 -12.31
N ARG A 42 -2.28 -7.23 -12.09
CA ARG A 42 -2.62 -8.49 -12.80
C ARG A 42 -4.00 -8.96 -12.35
N ALA A 43 -4.80 -9.44 -13.29
CA ALA A 43 -6.14 -9.94 -13.03
C ALA A 43 -6.15 -11.04 -11.94
N PRO A 44 -7.26 -11.18 -11.19
CA PRO A 44 -7.47 -12.33 -10.32
C PRO A 44 -7.27 -13.64 -11.07
N THR A 45 -6.62 -14.62 -10.43
CA THR A 45 -6.47 -15.96 -11.02
C THR A 45 -7.78 -16.73 -11.03
N ASP A 46 -8.68 -16.40 -10.10
CA ASP A 46 -9.98 -17.04 -9.92
C ASP A 46 -11.11 -16.01 -10.04
N ALA A 47 -12.21 -16.38 -10.69
CA ALA A 47 -13.38 -15.51 -10.85
C ALA A 47 -14.12 -15.21 -9.54
N GLN A 48 -13.80 -15.94 -8.46
CA GLN A 48 -14.36 -15.82 -7.12
C GLN A 48 -13.22 -15.64 -6.11
N GLU A 49 -12.32 -14.69 -6.38
CA GLU A 49 -11.23 -14.34 -5.47
C GLU A 49 -11.80 -13.75 -4.17
N SER A 50 -11.30 -14.21 -3.02
CA SER A 50 -11.67 -13.64 -1.72
C SER A 50 -10.99 -12.29 -1.49
N GLU A 51 -11.54 -11.43 -0.62
CA GLU A 51 -10.88 -10.15 -0.26
C GLU A 51 -9.45 -10.34 0.24
N ASN A 52 -9.21 -11.38 1.03
CA ASN A 52 -7.88 -11.66 1.57
C ASN A 52 -6.93 -12.11 0.46
N ASP A 53 -7.41 -12.92 -0.49
CA ASP A 53 -6.60 -13.31 -1.65
C ASP A 53 -6.26 -12.11 -2.54
N ARG A 54 -7.23 -11.22 -2.77
CA ARG A 54 -7.04 -9.95 -3.49
C ARG A 54 -5.96 -9.10 -2.81
N ARG A 55 -6.08 -8.89 -1.49
CA ARG A 55 -5.11 -8.14 -0.68
C ARG A 55 -3.70 -8.69 -0.81
N ILE A 56 -3.55 -10.01 -0.67
CA ILE A 56 -2.25 -10.66 -0.79
C ILE A 56 -1.71 -10.51 -2.22
N ARG A 57 -2.55 -10.70 -3.24
CA ARG A 57 -2.16 -10.58 -4.66
C ARG A 57 -1.67 -9.18 -4.99
N GLU A 58 -2.40 -8.15 -4.59
CA GLU A 58 -2.04 -6.75 -4.81
C GLU A 58 -0.75 -6.38 -4.07
N LEU A 59 -0.64 -6.75 -2.79
CA LEU A 59 0.58 -6.53 -2.03
C LEU A 59 1.76 -7.30 -2.64
N ALA A 60 1.55 -8.52 -3.12
CA ALA A 60 2.59 -9.29 -3.80
C ALA A 60 3.09 -8.57 -5.05
N GLN A 61 2.23 -7.89 -5.81
CA GLN A 61 2.67 -7.08 -6.95
C GLN A 61 3.46 -5.85 -6.51
N LEU A 62 3.01 -5.17 -5.45
CA LEU A 62 3.72 -4.02 -4.89
C LEU A 62 5.12 -4.39 -4.37
N LEU A 63 5.29 -5.60 -3.85
CA LEU A 63 6.55 -6.13 -3.31
C LEU A 63 7.38 -6.93 -4.34
N ASP A 64 7.03 -6.83 -5.63
CA ASP A 64 7.65 -7.58 -6.74
C ASP A 64 7.74 -9.10 -6.46
N ALA A 65 6.74 -9.64 -5.76
CA ALA A 65 6.64 -11.01 -5.25
C ALA A 65 5.45 -11.78 -5.83
N TYR A 66 4.84 -11.30 -6.92
CA TYR A 66 3.66 -11.96 -7.50
C TYR A 66 3.94 -13.39 -7.93
N ASP A 67 5.11 -13.67 -8.50
CA ASP A 67 5.41 -15.02 -8.98
C ASP A 67 5.54 -16.02 -7.82
N ILE A 68 5.98 -15.56 -6.64
CA ILE A 68 6.01 -16.32 -5.39
C ILE A 68 4.58 -16.61 -4.90
N TYR A 69 3.71 -15.60 -4.95
CA TYR A 69 2.29 -15.75 -4.64
C TYR A 69 1.62 -16.76 -5.57
N ALA A 70 1.84 -16.64 -6.89
CA ALA A 70 1.24 -17.49 -7.90
C ALA A 70 1.71 -18.94 -7.79
N ALA A 71 2.97 -19.19 -7.45
CA ALA A 71 3.50 -20.52 -7.19
C ALA A 71 2.78 -21.18 -5.99
N THR A 72 2.69 -20.47 -4.87
CA THR A 72 2.02 -20.94 -3.64
C THR A 72 0.55 -21.29 -3.89
N LYS A 73 -0.18 -20.44 -4.65
CA LYS A 73 -1.60 -20.69 -4.99
C LYS A 73 -1.79 -21.95 -5.84
N ARG A 74 -0.90 -22.21 -6.80
CA ARG A 74 -0.95 -23.41 -7.65
C ARG A 74 -0.70 -24.70 -6.86
N GLU A 75 0.14 -24.65 -5.84
CA GLU A 75 0.41 -25.80 -4.97
C GLU A 75 -0.79 -26.15 -4.08
N ASN A 76 -1.46 -25.14 -3.51
CA ASN A 76 -2.65 -25.34 -2.68
C ASN A 76 -3.87 -25.89 -3.45
N GLY A 77 -3.93 -25.69 -4.77
CA GLY A 77 -5.04 -26.15 -5.64
C GLY A 77 -4.92 -27.56 -6.20
N LYS A 78 -3.80 -28.28 -5.96
CA LYS A 78 -3.60 -29.65 -6.48
C LYS A 78 -3.68 -30.70 -5.35
N PRO A 79 -4.65 -31.63 -5.38
CA PRO A 79 -4.62 -32.79 -4.50
C PRO A 79 -3.55 -33.75 -5.02
N ASN A 80 -2.45 -33.89 -4.27
CA ASN A 80 -1.39 -34.89 -4.47
C ASN A 80 -0.78 -34.96 -5.88
N SER A 81 0.18 -34.07 -6.16
CA SER A 81 1.35 -34.47 -6.95
C SER A 81 2.61 -34.07 -6.19
N LYS A 82 3.30 -35.05 -5.60
CA LYS A 82 4.71 -34.90 -5.23
C LYS A 82 5.50 -34.68 -6.52
N THR A 83 5.58 -33.44 -6.94
CA THR A 83 6.56 -32.97 -7.93
C THR A 83 7.65 -32.26 -7.16
N ASP A 84 8.88 -32.64 -7.43
CA ASP A 84 10.14 -32.24 -6.78
C ASP A 84 10.42 -30.73 -6.89
N LEU A 85 9.63 -29.91 -6.18
CA LEU A 85 9.85 -28.49 -5.93
C LEU A 85 10.08 -28.22 -4.43
N LYS A 86 10.43 -29.26 -3.67
CA LYS A 86 11.30 -29.04 -2.50
C LYS A 86 12.67 -28.70 -3.06
N ASP A 87 13.16 -27.47 -2.84
CA ASP A 87 14.55 -27.23 -2.41
C ASP A 87 15.03 -25.77 -2.56
N SER A 88 14.16 -24.80 -2.80
CA SER A 88 14.53 -23.41 -2.52
C SER A 88 13.40 -22.63 -1.86
N PRO A 89 13.54 -22.17 -0.61
CA PRO A 89 12.62 -21.19 -0.05
C PRO A 89 12.59 -19.96 -0.97
N ALA A 90 11.39 -19.40 -1.18
CA ALA A 90 11.24 -18.21 -1.99
C ALA A 90 12.20 -17.11 -1.49
N PRO A 91 12.93 -16.42 -2.38
CA PRO A 91 13.94 -15.49 -1.95
C PRO A 91 13.30 -14.32 -1.19
N THR A 92 13.81 -14.04 0.01
CA THR A 92 13.32 -12.95 0.87
C THR A 92 13.58 -11.59 0.24
N ILE A 93 12.92 -10.53 0.72
CA ILE A 93 13.23 -9.14 0.32
C ILE A 93 14.71 -8.84 0.52
N SER A 94 15.29 -9.25 1.65
CA SER A 94 16.71 -9.02 1.91
C SER A 94 17.60 -9.72 0.86
N GLN A 95 17.26 -10.95 0.44
CA GLN A 95 17.99 -11.67 -0.61
C GLN A 95 17.82 -11.02 -1.99
N ARG A 96 16.61 -10.54 -2.32
CA ARG A 96 16.30 -9.90 -3.62
C ARG A 96 16.89 -8.50 -3.75
N PHE A 97 16.98 -7.76 -2.64
CA PHE A 97 17.36 -6.35 -2.60
C PHE A 97 18.62 -6.10 -1.77
N MET A 98 19.67 -6.91 -1.99
CA MET A 98 21.04 -6.67 -1.48
C MET A 98 21.14 -6.38 0.03
N GLY A 99 20.39 -7.12 0.85
CA GLY A 99 20.40 -6.98 2.30
C GLY A 99 19.34 -6.04 2.88
N LEU A 100 18.43 -5.50 2.06
CA LEU A 100 17.38 -4.55 2.50
C LEU A 100 16.61 -5.07 3.72
N ARG A 101 16.58 -4.27 4.79
CA ARG A 101 15.80 -4.56 5.99
C ARG A 101 14.44 -3.89 5.86
N ALA A 102 13.39 -4.69 5.77
CA ALA A 102 12.04 -4.21 5.58
C ALA A 102 11.12 -4.60 6.75
N ALA A 103 10.21 -3.70 7.09
CA ALA A 103 9.13 -3.95 8.05
C ALA A 103 7.77 -3.59 7.46
N ILE A 104 6.72 -4.19 8.01
CA ILE A 104 5.34 -3.86 7.66
C ILE A 104 4.48 -3.73 8.92
N PHE A 105 3.62 -2.71 8.94
CA PHE A 105 2.52 -2.59 9.87
C PHE A 105 1.24 -2.99 9.17
N THR A 106 0.50 -3.93 9.75
CA THR A 106 -0.80 -4.36 9.24
C THR A 106 -1.68 -4.92 10.35
N THR A 107 -2.98 -4.69 10.25
CA THR A 107 -4.02 -5.32 11.07
C THR A 107 -4.49 -6.65 10.49
N CYS A 108 -4.21 -6.93 9.20
CA CYS A 108 -4.64 -8.14 8.50
C CYS A 108 -3.67 -9.30 8.76
N PRO A 109 -4.10 -10.39 9.45
CA PRO A 109 -3.21 -11.51 9.79
C PRO A 109 -2.65 -12.24 8.57
N ASP A 110 -3.44 -12.37 7.50
CA ASP A 110 -3.04 -13.07 6.28
C ASP A 110 -1.94 -12.29 5.55
N VAL A 111 -2.07 -10.96 5.48
CA VAL A 111 -1.03 -10.07 4.96
C VAL A 111 0.23 -10.13 5.83
N GLY A 112 0.08 -10.16 7.15
CA GLY A 112 1.22 -10.34 8.07
C GLY A 112 1.94 -11.66 7.84
N SER A 113 1.21 -12.75 7.66
CA SER A 113 1.77 -14.08 7.39
C SER A 113 2.51 -14.11 6.06
N PHE A 114 1.92 -13.55 5.01
CA PHE A 114 2.56 -13.43 3.70
C PHE A 114 3.85 -12.58 3.75
N ALA A 115 3.81 -11.42 4.43
CA ALA A 115 4.97 -10.56 4.57
C ALA A 115 6.10 -11.22 5.39
N THR A 116 5.76 -11.98 6.42
CA THR A 116 6.74 -12.78 7.19
C THR A 116 7.43 -13.80 6.29
N ASN A 117 6.68 -14.47 5.41
CA ASN A 117 7.24 -15.42 4.45
C ASN A 117 8.20 -14.76 3.45
N LEU A 118 8.00 -13.47 3.13
CA LEU A 118 8.91 -12.68 2.31
C LEU A 118 10.10 -12.09 3.11
N GLY A 119 10.18 -12.36 4.42
CA GLY A 119 11.25 -11.89 5.29
C GLY A 119 11.10 -10.45 5.79
N LEU A 120 9.89 -9.88 5.75
CA LEU A 120 9.61 -8.60 6.42
C LEU A 120 9.37 -8.82 7.90
N SER A 121 9.81 -7.87 8.72
CA SER A 121 9.42 -7.80 10.13
C SER A 121 7.99 -7.26 10.25
N VAL A 122 7.05 -8.07 10.74
CA VAL A 122 5.68 -7.62 11.00
C VAL A 122 5.62 -6.94 12.36
N LEU A 123 5.37 -5.63 12.36
CA LEU A 123 5.32 -4.81 13.55
C LEU A 123 3.87 -4.70 14.03
N LYS A 124 3.62 -5.16 15.26
CA LYS A 124 2.34 -5.00 15.95
C LYS A 124 2.46 -3.77 16.84
N ASN A 125 1.59 -2.79 16.64
CA ASN A 125 1.56 -1.62 17.49
C ASN A 125 0.13 -1.39 18.00
N SER A 126 -0.12 -1.79 19.24
CA SER A 126 -1.41 -1.64 19.91
C SER A 126 -1.91 -0.20 19.87
N GLU A 127 -1.02 0.79 19.98
CA GLU A 127 -1.36 2.23 19.94
C GLU A 127 -1.86 2.68 18.54
N LEU A 128 -1.27 2.16 17.46
CA LEU A 128 -1.74 2.43 16.09
C LEU A 128 -3.09 1.76 15.82
N ILE A 129 -3.27 0.56 16.37
CA ILE A 129 -4.51 -0.22 16.24
C ILE A 129 -5.63 0.45 17.04
N GLU A 130 -5.36 1.00 18.21
CA GLU A 130 -6.33 1.72 19.03
C GLU A 130 -6.81 3.01 18.33
N GLN A 131 -5.89 3.79 17.74
CA GLN A 131 -6.26 5.01 17.01
C GLN A 131 -6.97 4.74 15.67
N MET A 132 -6.71 3.62 15.00
CA MET A 132 -7.49 3.18 13.84
C MET A 132 -8.92 2.76 14.22
N ASN A 133 -9.17 2.39 15.48
CA ASN A 133 -10.45 1.83 15.93
C ASN A 133 -11.30 2.80 16.77
N SER A 134 -10.73 3.88 17.33
CA SER A 134 -11.43 4.79 18.25
C SER A 134 -12.42 5.73 17.54
N ASP A 135 -13.70 5.72 17.96
CA ASP A 135 -14.76 6.66 17.54
C ASP A 135 -14.78 7.97 18.36
N VAL A 136 -13.69 8.30 19.07
CA VAL A 136 -13.65 9.47 19.94
C VAL A 136 -13.35 10.73 19.10
N ASP A 137 -14.13 11.78 19.37
CA ASP A 137 -14.02 13.12 18.78
C ASP A 137 -12.56 13.58 18.62
N PRO A 138 -12.19 14.29 17.54
CA PRO A 138 -10.82 14.66 17.24
C PRO A 138 -10.35 15.84 18.09
N LEU A 139 -10.30 15.67 19.42
CA LEU A 139 -9.38 16.39 20.27
C LEU A 139 -8.16 15.48 20.47
N GLU A 140 -7.12 15.72 19.68
CA GLU A 140 -5.78 16.09 20.16
C GLU A 140 -4.76 15.90 19.02
N VAL A 141 -4.16 17.01 18.60
CA VAL A 141 -3.05 17.09 17.62
C VAL A 141 -1.80 16.32 18.10
N SER A 142 -1.78 15.87 19.36
CA SER A 142 -0.68 15.17 20.04
C SER A 142 -0.41 13.76 19.49
N ASP A 143 -1.47 13.03 19.13
CA ASP A 143 -1.41 11.60 18.85
C ASP A 143 -0.83 11.24 17.47
N ASN A 144 -1.16 12.02 16.44
CA ASN A 144 -0.61 11.80 15.09
C ASN A 144 0.88 12.12 15.02
N ASN A 145 1.35 13.11 15.79
CA ASN A 145 2.78 13.45 15.85
C ASN A 145 3.58 12.31 16.49
N ALA A 146 3.01 11.63 17.49
CA ALA A 146 3.61 10.42 18.06
C ALA A 146 3.74 9.30 17.01
N ILE A 147 2.72 9.08 16.18
CA ILE A 147 2.79 8.12 15.07
C ILE A 147 3.86 8.49 14.04
N VAL A 148 3.85 9.73 13.57
CA VAL A 148 4.82 10.22 12.57
C VAL A 148 6.24 10.03 13.09
N SER A 149 6.50 10.46 14.33
CA SER A 149 7.82 10.31 14.95
C SER A 149 8.23 8.86 15.10
N LYS A 150 7.29 7.93 15.37
CA LYS A 150 7.55 6.49 15.45
C LYS A 150 8.00 5.92 14.10
N PHE A 151 7.29 6.21 13.01
CA PHE A 151 7.69 5.78 11.67
C PHE A 151 9.05 6.35 11.26
N LEU A 152 9.25 7.64 11.50
CA LEU A 152 10.51 8.31 11.22
C LEU A 152 11.66 7.70 12.03
N LYS A 153 11.45 7.37 13.30
CA LYS A 153 12.46 6.76 14.17
C LYS A 153 12.89 5.36 13.71
N LEU A 154 11.95 4.53 13.24
CA LEU A 154 12.26 3.22 12.66
C LEU A 154 13.18 3.35 11.42
N LEU A 155 12.95 4.40 10.66
CA LEU A 155 13.77 4.82 9.52
C LEU A 155 14.95 5.71 9.95
N GLY A 156 15.31 5.78 11.23
CA GLY A 156 16.50 6.51 11.67
C GLY A 156 16.40 8.03 11.56
N PHE A 157 15.22 8.60 11.67
CA PHE A 157 15.00 10.04 11.73
C PHE A 157 14.41 10.43 13.08
N SER A 158 14.95 11.46 13.72
CA SER A 158 14.44 11.93 15.02
C SER A 158 14.74 13.41 15.19
N GLY A 159 13.73 14.21 15.54
CA GLY A 159 13.87 15.65 15.74
C GLY A 159 14.46 16.39 14.52
N GLY A 160 14.08 15.98 13.30
CA GLY A 160 14.61 16.54 12.05
C GLY A 160 16.03 16.09 11.66
N GLU A 161 16.68 15.26 12.48
CA GLU A 161 18.04 14.78 12.26
C GLU A 161 18.10 13.35 11.71
N VAL A 162 19.22 13.01 11.06
CA VAL A 162 19.48 11.69 10.48
C VAL A 162 20.39 10.89 11.41
N LEU A 163 19.81 9.90 12.09
CA LEU A 163 20.50 8.98 12.98
C LEU A 163 21.46 8.07 12.20
N GLU A 164 22.57 7.72 12.84
CA GLU A 164 23.56 6.77 12.30
C GLU A 164 23.08 5.33 12.37
N LYS A 165 22.42 4.97 13.48
CA LYS A 165 21.84 3.66 13.70
C LYS A 165 20.33 3.72 13.54
N TYR A 166 19.78 2.73 12.86
CA TYR A 166 18.37 2.62 12.55
C TYR A 166 18.00 1.18 12.21
N ASP A 167 16.72 0.85 12.35
CA ASP A 167 16.28 -0.55 12.34
C ASP A 167 15.97 -1.04 10.92
N PHE A 168 15.31 -0.19 10.11
CA PHE A 168 14.79 -0.58 8.80
C PHE A 168 15.16 0.43 7.71
N ASP A 169 15.43 -0.10 6.52
CA ASP A 169 15.67 0.69 5.32
C ASP A 169 14.35 1.00 4.59
N LEU A 170 13.34 0.14 4.75
CA LEU A 170 12.01 0.26 4.16
C LEU A 170 10.92 -0.10 5.18
N VAL A 171 9.93 0.77 5.36
CA VAL A 171 8.76 0.50 6.21
C VAL A 171 7.50 0.64 5.38
N PHE A 172 6.65 -0.38 5.42
CA PHE A 172 5.30 -0.37 4.87
C PHE A 172 4.28 -0.13 5.97
N LEU A 173 3.30 0.73 5.69
CA LEU A 173 2.07 0.84 6.45
C LEU A 173 0.92 0.37 5.57
N HIS A 174 0.33 -0.77 5.89
CA HIS A 174 -0.85 -1.31 5.23
C HIS A 174 -2.10 -0.96 6.02
N ILE A 175 -3.00 -0.18 5.42
CA ILE A 175 -4.27 0.26 5.98
C ILE A 175 -5.39 -0.45 5.22
N THR A 176 -6.16 -1.27 5.94
CA THR A 176 -7.38 -1.91 5.42
C THR A 176 -8.60 -1.10 5.81
N PRO A 177 -9.67 -1.08 5.00
CA PRO A 177 -10.91 -0.41 5.37
C PRO A 177 -11.46 -1.04 6.66
N SER A 178 -11.84 -0.22 7.62
CA SER A 178 -12.44 -0.69 8.88
C SER A 178 -13.80 -1.33 8.61
N GLU A 179 -13.97 -2.59 8.99
CA GLU A 179 -15.26 -3.29 8.97
C GLU A 179 -16.11 -2.85 10.17
N LYS A 180 -16.64 -1.62 10.17
CA LYS A 180 -17.63 -1.23 11.20
C LYS A 180 -19.05 -1.63 10.79
N LEU A 181 -19.72 -2.33 11.72
CA LEU A 181 -21.13 -2.69 11.67
C LEU A 181 -21.97 -1.44 11.39
N LYS A 182 -22.93 -1.57 10.47
CA LYS A 182 -23.91 -0.53 10.19
C LYS A 182 -24.60 -0.13 11.51
N ASP A 183 -24.44 1.12 11.94
CA ASP A 183 -25.34 1.68 12.93
C ASP A 183 -26.78 1.60 12.39
N GLU A 184 -27.73 1.26 13.26
CA GLU A 184 -29.17 1.11 12.98
C GLU A 184 -29.83 2.39 12.39
N LYS A 185 -29.08 3.48 12.23
CA LYS A 185 -29.52 4.76 11.68
C LYS A 185 -28.95 5.13 10.30
N GLY A 186 -28.26 4.23 9.60
CA GLY A 186 -27.93 4.42 8.19
C GLY A 186 -27.04 5.62 7.87
N ALA A 187 -26.34 6.19 8.86
CA ALA A 187 -25.34 7.23 8.65
C ALA A 187 -24.01 6.57 8.22
N LYS A 188 -23.49 7.02 7.08
CA LYS A 188 -22.36 6.44 6.34
C LYS A 188 -21.03 6.78 7.03
N VAL A 189 -20.59 5.97 7.98
CA VAL A 189 -19.27 6.05 8.64
C VAL A 189 -18.21 5.39 7.76
N ILE A 190 -17.74 6.09 6.72
CA ILE A 190 -16.75 5.56 5.76
C ILE A 190 -15.43 6.35 5.76
N ASN A 191 -15.35 7.48 6.47
CA ASN A 191 -14.29 8.46 6.23
C ASN A 191 -13.11 8.45 7.22
N THR A 192 -13.19 7.70 8.31
CA THR A 192 -12.19 7.77 9.40
C THR A 192 -10.79 7.36 8.94
N ASP A 193 -10.70 6.34 8.08
CA ASP A 193 -9.41 5.78 7.68
C ASP A 193 -8.67 6.67 6.67
N VAL A 194 -9.41 7.29 5.74
CA VAL A 194 -8.84 8.27 4.80
C VAL A 194 -8.53 9.60 5.49
N ASP A 195 -9.36 10.01 6.45
CA ASP A 195 -9.08 11.19 7.27
C ASP A 195 -7.81 10.98 8.11
N PHE A 196 -7.63 9.79 8.71
CA PHE A 196 -6.40 9.39 9.38
C PHE A 196 -5.21 9.42 8.42
N LEU A 197 -5.33 8.77 7.26
CA LEU A 197 -4.30 8.78 6.23
C LEU A 197 -3.92 10.23 5.84
N ASN A 198 -4.90 11.09 5.59
CA ASN A 198 -4.68 12.48 5.23
C ASN A 198 -3.93 13.24 6.34
N LYS A 199 -4.30 13.06 7.61
CA LYS A 199 -3.57 13.64 8.75
C LYS A 199 -2.13 13.13 8.83
N LEU A 200 -1.93 11.81 8.66
CA LEU A 200 -0.62 11.18 8.69
C LEU A 200 0.30 11.71 7.56
N VAL A 201 -0.23 11.80 6.33
CA VAL A 201 0.48 12.39 5.19
C VAL A 201 0.84 13.84 5.49
N GLY A 202 -0.08 14.63 6.06
CA GLY A 202 0.18 16.01 6.47
C GLY A 202 1.33 16.13 7.47
N GLY A 203 1.36 15.28 8.50
CA GLY A 203 2.43 15.24 9.49
C GLY A 203 3.78 14.83 8.89
N LEU A 204 3.81 13.81 8.04
CA LEU A 204 5.03 13.39 7.34
C LEU A 204 5.57 14.49 6.41
N MET A 205 4.69 15.19 5.68
CA MET A 205 5.08 16.33 4.85
C MET A 205 5.63 17.50 5.68
N HIS A 206 5.12 17.68 6.91
CA HIS A 206 5.59 18.71 7.82
C HIS A 206 7.02 18.43 8.31
N GLU A 207 7.33 17.17 8.64
CA GLU A 207 8.67 16.74 9.05
C GLU A 207 9.66 16.69 7.87
N ALA A 208 9.18 16.29 6.70
CA ALA A 208 9.98 16.17 5.47
C ALA A 208 9.85 17.41 4.57
N GLN A 209 9.97 18.61 5.14
CA GLN A 209 9.96 19.84 4.35
C GLN A 209 11.14 19.90 3.36
N PRO A 210 10.97 20.50 2.16
CA PRO A 210 12.06 20.70 1.22
C PRO A 210 13.27 21.38 1.87
N GLY A 211 14.46 20.82 1.65
CA GLY A 211 15.71 21.31 2.27
C GLY A 211 15.99 20.76 3.68
N SER A 212 15.05 20.05 4.30
CA SER A 212 15.31 19.35 5.56
C SER A 212 16.25 18.15 5.35
N LYS A 213 16.97 17.76 6.41
CA LYS A 213 17.82 16.56 6.40
C LYS A 213 17.00 15.29 6.19
N VAL A 214 15.77 15.25 6.72
CA VAL A 214 14.82 14.14 6.53
C VAL A 214 14.43 14.04 5.04
N ALA A 215 13.96 15.13 4.42
CA ALA A 215 13.53 15.12 3.02
C ALA A 215 14.65 14.72 2.05
N SER A 216 15.91 15.02 2.37
CA SER A 216 17.04 14.64 1.53
C SER A 216 17.29 13.12 1.46
N ARG A 217 16.69 12.33 2.35
CA ARG A 217 16.94 10.88 2.49
C ARG A 217 15.69 10.04 2.64
N LEU A 218 14.52 10.64 2.84
CA LEU A 218 13.26 9.94 2.92
C LEU A 218 12.62 9.85 1.53
N HIS A 219 12.48 8.64 1.03
CA HIS A 219 11.59 8.34 -0.07
C HIS A 219 10.20 8.04 0.48
N PHE A 220 9.22 8.88 0.18
CA PHE A 220 7.87 8.75 0.68
C PHE A 220 6.90 8.47 -0.46
N SER A 221 6.12 7.39 -0.33
CA SER A 221 5.11 7.01 -1.33
C SER A 221 3.79 6.65 -0.68
N VAL A 222 2.69 7.03 -1.35
CA VAL A 222 1.33 6.66 -0.99
C VAL A 222 0.72 5.91 -2.17
N VAL A 223 0.25 4.70 -1.92
CA VAL A 223 -0.37 3.81 -2.90
C VAL A 223 -1.80 3.54 -2.43
N LEU A 224 -2.79 3.84 -3.26
CA LEU A 224 -4.19 3.64 -2.94
C LEU A 224 -4.80 2.59 -3.87
N GLY A 225 -5.28 1.50 -3.29
CA GLY A 225 -6.01 0.47 -4.03
C GLY A 225 -7.47 0.85 -4.22
N TYR A 226 -8.08 0.36 -5.30
CA TYR A 226 -9.52 0.51 -5.54
C TYR A 226 -10.37 -0.48 -4.75
N GLY A 227 -9.76 -1.53 -4.20
CA GLY A 227 -10.47 -2.56 -3.46
C GLY A 227 -11.29 -3.44 -4.42
N THR A 228 -12.25 -4.17 -3.87
CA THR A 228 -13.20 -4.91 -4.69
C THR A 228 -14.27 -3.98 -5.25
N ILE A 229 -14.36 -3.96 -6.57
CA ILE A 229 -15.40 -3.23 -7.29
C ILE A 229 -16.69 -4.05 -7.14
N ALA A 230 -17.60 -3.60 -6.27
CA ALA A 230 -18.95 -4.18 -6.22
C ALA A 230 -19.70 -3.81 -7.51
N ASP A 231 -20.30 -4.80 -8.17
CA ASP A 231 -21.16 -4.60 -9.33
C ASP A 231 -22.28 -3.62 -8.98
N GLY A 232 -22.17 -2.38 -9.49
CA GLY A 232 -23.15 -1.31 -9.27
C GLY A 232 -22.59 0.00 -8.72
N SER A 233 -21.31 0.07 -8.30
CA SER A 233 -20.73 1.36 -7.90
C SER A 233 -20.39 2.20 -9.15
N GLN A 234 -21.32 3.04 -9.59
CA GLN A 234 -21.14 4.03 -10.66
C GLN A 234 -20.06 5.10 -10.35
N ASN A 235 -19.36 5.00 -9.22
CA ASN A 235 -18.39 5.99 -8.77
C ASN A 235 -16.96 5.72 -9.26
N CYS A 236 -16.69 4.60 -9.94
CA CYS A 236 -15.43 4.39 -10.66
C CYS A 236 -15.47 5.05 -12.04
N SER A 237 -15.98 6.29 -12.14
CA SER A 237 -15.64 7.14 -13.26
C SER A 237 -14.38 7.89 -12.87
N LEU A 238 -13.25 7.49 -13.47
CA LEU A 238 -12.09 8.35 -13.61
C LEU A 238 -12.59 9.69 -14.17
N ILE A 239 -12.82 10.69 -13.31
CA ILE A 239 -13.14 12.09 -13.62
C ILE A 239 -13.65 12.27 -15.07
N LEU A 240 -14.80 11.67 -15.37
CA LEU A 240 -15.54 11.95 -16.60
C LEU A 240 -16.77 12.69 -16.12
N ASN A 241 -16.55 13.93 -15.70
CA ASN A 241 -17.60 14.93 -15.61
C ASN A 241 -18.07 15.24 -17.03
N SER A 242 -18.87 14.36 -17.62
CA SER A 242 -19.99 14.78 -18.44
C SER A 242 -20.99 13.63 -18.52
N ALA A 243 -22.22 13.90 -18.09
CA ALA A 243 -23.38 13.05 -18.31
C ALA A 243 -23.74 13.04 -19.82
N VAL A 244 -22.84 12.53 -20.64
CA VAL A 244 -23.03 12.30 -22.06
C VAL A 244 -22.54 10.88 -22.31
N GLU A 245 -23.48 9.98 -22.60
CA GLU A 245 -23.19 8.68 -23.20
C GLU A 245 -22.30 8.90 -24.41
N THR A 246 -21.00 8.72 -24.21
CA THR A 246 -20.04 8.66 -25.30
C THR A 246 -19.69 7.20 -25.44
N ASN A 247 -20.19 6.60 -26.52
CA ASN A 247 -19.66 5.36 -27.07
C ASN A 247 -18.16 5.59 -27.32
N SER A 248 -17.37 5.32 -26.30
CA SER A 248 -15.96 5.64 -26.31
C SER A 248 -15.21 4.38 -26.69
N ASP A 249 -14.74 4.34 -27.94
CA ASP A 249 -13.79 3.36 -28.46
C ASP A 249 -12.52 3.26 -27.57
N LEU A 250 -12.31 4.21 -26.66
CA LEU A 250 -11.24 4.16 -25.65
C LEU A 250 -11.42 3.01 -24.65
N SER A 251 -12.64 2.49 -24.46
CA SER A 251 -12.87 1.26 -23.67
C SER A 251 -12.25 0.00 -24.31
N LEU A 252 -11.97 0.04 -25.62
CA LEU A 252 -11.25 -1.02 -26.34
C LEU A 252 -9.73 -0.89 -26.21
N LEU A 253 -9.23 0.27 -25.76
CA LEU A 253 -7.80 0.49 -25.59
C LEU A 253 -7.32 -0.23 -24.34
N ARG A 254 -6.67 -1.37 -24.55
CA ARG A 254 -5.87 -2.00 -23.50
C ARG A 254 -4.47 -1.38 -23.49
N PRO A 255 -3.94 -0.98 -22.31
CA PRO A 255 -2.56 -0.57 -22.21
C PRO A 255 -1.65 -1.70 -22.73
N HIS A 256 -1.11 -1.51 -23.93
CA HIS A 256 -0.11 -2.39 -24.49
C HIS A 256 1.27 -1.82 -24.17
N GLN A 257 2.12 -2.64 -23.56
CA GLN A 257 3.51 -2.28 -23.32
C GLN A 257 4.18 -1.94 -24.67
N SER A 258 4.53 -0.67 -24.87
CA SER A 258 5.03 -0.15 -26.16
C SER A 258 6.49 -0.49 -26.44
N TYR A 259 7.15 -1.24 -25.56
CA TYR A 259 8.53 -1.68 -25.71
C TYR A 259 8.68 -3.15 -25.29
N THR A 260 9.36 -3.94 -26.12
CA THR A 260 9.72 -5.31 -25.79
C THR A 260 11.01 -5.29 -24.97
N MET A 261 10.94 -5.58 -23.68
CA MET A 261 12.16 -5.81 -22.90
C MET A 261 12.83 -7.11 -23.37
N LYS A 262 14.13 -7.07 -23.65
CA LYS A 262 14.93 -8.23 -24.08
C LYS A 262 15.03 -9.36 -23.02
N GLY A 263 14.40 -9.20 -21.86
CA GLY A 263 14.50 -10.14 -20.74
C GLY A 263 13.34 -10.07 -19.75
N GLY A 264 12.10 -9.91 -20.23
CA GLY A 264 10.89 -9.96 -19.39
C GLY A 264 9.81 -10.80 -20.04
N ASN A 265 9.06 -11.56 -19.24
CA ASN A 265 7.88 -12.27 -19.72
C ASN A 265 6.78 -11.23 -20.01
N ILE A 266 6.24 -11.25 -21.23
CA ILE A 266 5.04 -10.48 -21.55
C ILE A 266 3.93 -11.01 -20.65
N LEU A 267 3.29 -10.10 -19.90
CA LEU A 267 2.19 -10.46 -19.02
C LEU A 267 0.88 -10.40 -19.83
N PRO A 268 0.26 -11.55 -20.16
CA PRO A 268 -1.15 -11.53 -20.51
C PRO A 268 -1.91 -11.13 -19.23
N ASP A 269 -2.97 -10.33 -19.35
CA ASP A 269 -3.90 -10.04 -18.24
C ASP A 269 -3.51 -8.91 -17.26
N ILE A 270 -2.94 -7.82 -17.77
CA ILE A 270 -2.84 -6.53 -17.07
C ILE A 270 -4.20 -5.80 -17.14
N ARG A 271 -4.74 -5.34 -16.01
CA ARG A 271 -5.91 -4.45 -15.94
C ARG A 271 -5.56 -3.13 -15.26
#